data_AF-A0A376ZN27-F1
#
_entry.id   AF-A0A376ZN27-F1
#
_cell.length_a   1.000
_cell.length_b   1.000
_cell.length_c   1.000
_cell.angle_alpha   90.00
_cell.angle_beta   90.00
_cell.angle_gamma   90.00
#
_symmetry.space_group_name_H-M   'P 1'
#
loop_
_entity.id
_entity.type
_entity.pdbx_description
1 polymer ?
#
loop_
_entity_poly.entity_id
_entity_poly.type
_entity_poly.pdbx_seq_one_letter_code
_entity_poly.pdbx_strand_id
1 'polypeptide(L)'
;MMNKRFVINMVSSLLLGAALISAPLQAAEKVVVNISKVDGMPWFNRMGEGVVEAGKAFGVNASQVGPSSTDAPQQVKIIEDLIARKVNAITIVPNDANVLEPVFKKREMPELWF
;
A
#
# COMPACT_ATOMS: atom_id res chain seq x y z
N MET A 1 45.13 -34.28 -18.58
CA MET A 1 43.87 -34.95 -18.15
C MET A 1 43.36 -34.25 -16.91
N MET A 2 42.10 -33.80 -16.89
CA MET A 2 41.56 -32.99 -15.80
C MET A 2 41.20 -33.86 -14.58
N ASN A 3 41.49 -33.39 -13.36
CA ASN A 3 41.29 -34.15 -12.12
C ASN A 3 39.79 -34.36 -11.83
N LYS A 4 39.37 -35.61 -11.61
CA LYS A 4 37.96 -35.95 -11.30
C LYS A 4 37.40 -35.18 -10.10
N ARG A 5 38.23 -34.86 -9.10
CA ARG A 5 37.85 -34.05 -7.93
C ARG A 5 37.61 -32.57 -8.29
N PHE A 6 38.34 -32.06 -9.28
CA PHE A 6 38.15 -30.70 -9.80
C PHE A 6 36.82 -30.57 -10.56
N VAL A 7 36.47 -31.57 -11.35
CA VAL A 7 35.18 -31.60 -12.08
C VAL A 7 33.99 -31.69 -11.11
N ILE A 8 34.07 -32.52 -10.08
CA ILE A 8 33.01 -32.64 -9.07
C ILE A 8 32.80 -31.33 -8.32
N ASN A 9 33.89 -30.67 -7.89
CA ASN A 9 33.78 -29.38 -7.20
C ASN A 9 33.19 -28.28 -8.09
N MET A 10 33.47 -28.30 -9.40
CA MET A 10 32.94 -27.33 -10.35
C MET A 10 31.43 -27.52 -10.58
N VAL A 11 30.96 -28.77 -10.70
CA VAL A 11 29.53 -29.09 -10.86
C VAL A 11 28.73 -28.74 -9.61
N SER A 12 29.25 -29.05 -8.42
CA SER A 12 28.59 -28.70 -7.15
C SER A 12 28.46 -27.18 -6.96
N SER A 13 29.48 -26.43 -7.37
CA SER A 13 29.46 -24.95 -7.33
C SER A 13 28.40 -24.36 -8.27
N LEU A 14 28.22 -24.95 -9.46
CA LEU A 14 27.18 -24.53 -10.40
C LEU A 14 25.76 -24.80 -9.89
N LEU A 15 25.54 -25.97 -9.27
CA LEU A 15 24.22 -26.33 -8.72
C LEU A 15 23.81 -25.43 -7.56
N LEU A 16 24.75 -25.03 -6.70
CA LEU A 16 24.48 -24.09 -5.60
C LEU A 16 24.22 -22.67 -6.12
N GLY A 17 24.91 -22.24 -7.19
CA GLY A 17 24.67 -20.96 -7.85
C GLY A 17 23.30 -20.84 -8.51
N ALA A 18 22.79 -21.92 -9.12
CA ALA A 18 21.47 -21.93 -9.75
C ALA A 18 20.31 -21.83 -8.74
N ALA A 19 20.48 -22.38 -7.53
CA ALA A 19 19.45 -22.33 -6.49
C ALA A 19 19.23 -20.92 -5.93
N LEU A 20 20.26 -20.06 -5.90
CA LEU A 20 20.16 -18.69 -5.38
C LEU A 20 19.49 -17.70 -6.34
N ILE A 21 19.44 -18.01 -7.63
CA ILE A 21 18.80 -17.16 -8.66
C ILE A 21 17.29 -17.48 -8.78
N SER A 22 16.86 -18.61 -8.22
CA SER A 22 15.49 -19.14 -8.40
C SER A 22 14.50 -18.72 -7.31
N ALA A 23 14.89 -17.83 -6.38
CA ALA A 23 13.95 -17.29 -5.41
C ALA A 23 12.93 -16.42 -6.16
N PRO A 24 11.62 -16.73 -6.10
CA PRO A 24 10.62 -15.87 -6.72
C PRO A 24 10.70 -14.50 -6.05
N LEU A 25 10.98 -13.47 -6.84
CA LEU A 25 10.86 -12.07 -6.40
C LEU A 25 9.37 -11.81 -6.18
N GLN A 26 8.90 -11.99 -4.94
CA GLN A 26 7.54 -11.60 -4.57
C GLN A 26 7.45 -10.08 -4.71
N ALA A 27 6.59 -9.64 -5.64
CA ALA A 27 6.27 -8.24 -5.79
C ALA A 27 5.73 -7.71 -4.46
N ALA A 28 6.22 -6.53 -4.03
CA ALA A 28 5.73 -5.90 -2.81
C ALA A 28 4.22 -5.70 -2.89
N GLU A 29 3.50 -6.10 -1.84
CA GLU A 29 2.06 -5.96 -1.75
C GLU A 29 1.67 -4.48 -1.83
N LYS A 30 0.73 -4.13 -2.72
CA LYS A 30 0.26 -2.75 -2.87
C LYS A 30 -0.60 -2.38 -1.66
N VAL A 31 -0.27 -1.26 -1.01
CA VAL A 31 -0.99 -0.74 0.15
C VAL A 31 -1.95 0.37 -0.30
N VAL A 32 -3.24 0.18 -0.04
CA VAL A 32 -4.32 1.13 -0.32
C VAL A 32 -4.99 1.51 0.99
N VAL A 33 -5.16 2.81 1.25
CA VAL A 33 -5.81 3.27 2.49
C VAL A 33 -6.98 4.17 2.16
N ASN A 34 -8.16 3.85 2.68
CA ASN A 34 -9.33 4.70 2.67
C ASN A 34 -9.34 5.61 3.91
N ILE A 35 -9.67 6.88 3.72
CA ILE A 35 -9.88 7.85 4.79
C ILE A 35 -11.39 8.09 4.92
N SER A 36 -11.98 7.63 6.02
CA SER A 36 -13.38 7.87 6.33
C SER A 36 -13.61 9.34 6.73
N LYS A 37 -14.89 9.73 6.79
CA LYS A 37 -15.27 11.08 7.23
C LYS A 37 -14.98 11.29 8.73
N VAL A 38 -15.23 10.25 9.51
CA VAL A 38 -15.06 10.17 10.98
C VAL A 38 -15.08 8.70 11.39
N ASP A 39 -14.26 8.34 12.36
CA ASP A 39 -14.25 6.99 12.94
C ASP A 39 -15.35 6.78 13.98
N GLY A 40 -15.77 5.52 14.15
CA GLY A 40 -16.75 5.11 15.16
C GLY A 40 -18.22 5.22 14.75
N MET A 41 -18.53 5.80 13.58
CA MET A 41 -19.91 5.81 13.06
C MET A 41 -20.25 4.47 12.38
N PRO A 42 -21.43 3.88 12.64
CA PRO A 42 -21.84 2.60 12.04
C PRO A 42 -21.72 2.54 10.51
N TRP A 43 -22.06 3.62 9.81
CA TRP A 43 -21.93 3.70 8.35
C TRP A 43 -20.47 3.53 7.89
N PHE A 44 -19.53 4.25 8.50
CA PHE A 44 -18.11 4.15 8.15
C PHE A 44 -17.48 2.84 8.61
N ASN A 45 -17.95 2.25 9.71
CA ASN A 45 -17.50 0.91 10.12
C ASN A 45 -17.86 -0.13 9.04
N ARG A 46 -19.10 -0.10 8.54
CA ARG A 46 -19.54 -0.98 7.45
C ARG A 46 -18.78 -0.74 6.15
N MET A 47 -18.48 0.53 5.83
CA MET A 47 -17.61 0.87 4.69
C MET A 47 -16.22 0.25 4.85
N GLY A 48 -15.63 0.31 6.05
CA GLY A 48 -14.31 -0.27 6.33
C GLY A 48 -14.26 -1.77 6.10
N GLU A 49 -15.32 -2.51 6.45
CA GLU A 49 -15.44 -3.93 6.10
C GLU A 49 -15.41 -4.15 4.59
N GLY A 50 -16.13 -3.33 3.82
CA GLY A 50 -16.14 -3.39 2.36
C GLY A 50 -14.78 -3.06 1.73
N VAL A 51 -14.03 -2.11 2.32
CA VAL A 51 -12.65 -1.79 1.90
C VAL A 51 -11.74 -3.01 2.08
N VAL A 52 -11.82 -3.71 3.22
CA VAL A 52 -11.03 -4.92 3.48
C VAL A 52 -11.44 -6.06 2.56
N GLU A 53 -12.74 -6.23 2.31
CA GLU A 53 -13.26 -7.23 1.37
C GLU A 53 -12.75 -6.98 -0.05
N ALA A 54 -12.78 -5.73 -0.52
CA ALA A 54 -12.22 -5.34 -1.81
C ALA A 54 -10.70 -5.60 -1.88
N GLY A 55 -9.95 -5.31 -0.81
CA GLY A 55 -8.53 -5.63 -0.73
C GLY A 55 -8.24 -7.10 -1.01
N LYS A 56 -9.01 -7.99 -0.39
CA LYS A 56 -8.91 -9.44 -0.64
C LYS A 56 -9.28 -9.80 -2.07
N ALA A 57 -10.35 -9.23 -2.62
CA ALA A 57 -10.81 -9.51 -3.97
C ALA A 57 -9.80 -9.09 -5.06
N PHE A 58 -9.08 -7.98 -4.83
CA PHE A 58 -8.12 -7.42 -5.79
C PHE A 58 -6.65 -7.77 -5.47
N GLY A 59 -6.38 -8.52 -4.40
CA GLY A 59 -5.01 -8.90 -4.01
C GLY A 59 -4.15 -7.71 -3.60
N VAL A 60 -4.73 -6.76 -2.87
CA VAL A 60 -4.05 -5.58 -2.32
C VAL A 60 -4.27 -5.46 -0.81
N ASN A 61 -3.30 -4.87 -0.12
CA ASN A 61 -3.42 -4.55 1.30
C ASN A 61 -4.29 -3.30 1.47
N ALA A 62 -5.60 -3.50 1.58
CA ALA A 62 -6.58 -2.42 1.76
C ALA A 62 -6.96 -2.26 3.25
N SER A 63 -7.01 -1.02 3.72
CA SER A 63 -7.44 -0.68 5.07
C SER A 63 -8.19 0.65 5.10
N GLN A 64 -8.88 0.93 6.21
CA GLN A 64 -9.54 2.22 6.45
C GLN A 64 -9.03 2.85 7.75
N VAL A 65 -8.90 4.17 7.74
CA VAL A 65 -8.64 5.02 8.91
C VAL A 65 -9.58 6.22 8.87
N GLY A 66 -9.81 6.88 9.99
CA GLY A 66 -10.57 8.12 10.02
C GLY A 66 -10.16 9.06 11.15
N PRO A 67 -10.57 10.34 11.05
CA PRO A 67 -10.39 11.30 12.12
C PRO A 67 -11.35 11.05 13.29
N SER A 68 -11.08 11.64 14.46
CA SER A 68 -11.97 11.55 15.62
C SER A 68 -13.17 12.51 15.52
N SER A 69 -13.14 13.45 14.59
CA SER A 69 -14.21 14.40 14.29
C SER A 69 -14.30 14.70 12.78
N THR A 70 -15.29 15.49 12.36
CA THR A 70 -15.48 15.87 10.96
C THR A 70 -14.66 17.09 10.51
N ASP A 71 -13.65 17.50 11.28
CA ASP A 71 -12.80 18.65 10.94
C ASP A 71 -11.82 18.32 9.80
N ALA A 72 -11.81 19.14 8.74
CA ALA A 72 -10.94 18.94 7.58
C ALA A 72 -9.43 18.92 7.92
N PRO A 73 -8.89 19.77 8.82
CA PRO A 73 -7.47 19.71 9.20
C PRO A 73 -7.02 18.35 9.76
N GLN A 74 -7.92 17.58 10.38
CA GLN A 74 -7.56 16.24 10.85
C GLN A 74 -7.32 15.27 9.68
N GLN A 75 -8.13 15.37 8.61
CA GLN A 75 -7.90 14.60 7.38
C GLN A 75 -6.60 15.02 6.69
N VAL A 76 -6.24 16.31 6.71
CA VAL A 76 -4.94 16.79 6.18
C VAL A 76 -3.78 16.06 6.86
N LYS A 77 -3.78 15.97 8.19
CA LYS A 77 -2.74 15.26 8.93
C LYS A 77 -2.66 13.78 8.54
N ILE A 78 -3.81 13.10 8.42
CA ILE A 78 -3.86 11.69 8.00
C ILE A 78 -3.28 11.52 6.59
N ILE A 79 -3.63 12.41 5.64
CA ILE A 79 -3.09 12.40 4.28
C ILE A 79 -1.56 12.54 4.31
N GLU A 80 -1.03 13.50 5.07
CA GLU A 80 0.41 13.71 5.20
C GLU A 80 1.13 12.50 5.78
N ASP A 81 0.55 11.88 6.81
CA ASP A 81 1.08 10.66 7.44
C ASP A 81 1.09 9.49 6.44
N LEU A 82 0.05 9.33 5.60
CA LEU A 82 -0.03 8.27 4.58
C LEU A 82 0.93 8.51 3.42
N ILE A 83 1.11 9.76 3.00
CA ILE A 83 2.13 10.14 1.99
C ILE A 83 3.53 9.83 2.52
N ALA A 84 3.83 10.20 3.77
CA ALA A 84 5.11 9.91 4.40
C ALA A 84 5.39 8.40 4.48
N ARG A 85 4.35 7.59 4.73
CA ARG A 85 4.39 6.12 4.69
C ARG A 85 4.51 5.53 3.29
N LYS A 86 4.41 6.34 2.23
CA LYS A 86 4.50 5.93 0.83
C LYS A 86 3.50 4.82 0.46
N VAL A 87 2.26 4.94 0.92
CA VAL A 87 1.19 4.04 0.46
C VAL A 87 0.98 4.19 -1.05
N ASN A 88 0.50 3.13 -1.70
CA ASN A 88 0.35 3.11 -3.16
C ASN A 88 -0.87 3.91 -3.64
N ALA A 89 -1.94 3.96 -2.84
CA ALA A 89 -3.11 4.79 -3.14
C ALA A 89 -3.82 5.24 -1.86
N ILE A 90 -4.39 6.44 -1.94
CA ILE A 90 -5.27 7.01 -0.92
C ILE A 90 -6.64 7.19 -1.56
N THR A 91 -7.68 6.70 -0.89
CA THR A 91 -9.08 7.02 -1.19
C THR A 91 -9.64 7.79 0.00
N ILE A 92 -10.62 8.68 -0.20
CA ILE A 92 -11.08 9.56 0.87
C ILE A 92 -12.55 9.95 0.68
N VAL A 93 -13.30 9.92 1.78
CA VAL A 93 -14.59 10.64 1.90
C VAL A 93 -14.29 12.02 2.49
N PRO A 94 -14.29 13.09 1.68
CA PRO A 94 -13.79 14.40 2.09
C PRO A 94 -14.71 15.08 3.13
N ASN A 95 -14.11 15.70 4.14
CA ASN A 95 -14.79 16.61 5.04
C ASN A 95 -14.99 18.00 4.40
N ASP A 96 -13.99 18.51 3.67
CA ASP A 96 -14.07 19.76 2.90
C ASP A 96 -13.13 19.69 1.69
N ALA A 97 -13.69 19.70 0.48
CA ALA A 97 -12.92 19.62 -0.75
C ALA A 97 -11.98 20.83 -0.96
N ASN A 98 -12.40 22.04 -0.57
CA ASN A 98 -11.62 23.26 -0.76
C ASN A 98 -10.35 23.25 0.10
N VAL A 99 -10.41 22.61 1.27
CA VAL A 99 -9.26 22.45 2.16
C VAL A 99 -8.31 21.37 1.65
N LEU A 100 -8.84 20.29 1.08
CA LEU A 100 -8.06 19.10 0.71
C LEU A 100 -7.43 19.19 -0.69
N GLU A 101 -8.08 19.84 -1.65
CA GLU A 101 -7.54 19.99 -3.01
C GLU A 101 -6.11 20.56 -3.05
N PRO A 102 -5.77 21.66 -2.33
CA PRO A 102 -4.42 22.19 -2.33
C PRO A 102 -3.38 21.22 -1.78
N VAL A 103 -3.76 20.34 -0.85
CA VAL A 103 -2.88 19.34 -0.24
C VAL A 103 -2.47 18.29 -1.27
N PHE A 104 -3.42 17.81 -2.08
CA PHE A 104 -3.14 16.86 -3.15
C PHE A 104 -2.39 17.48 -4.32
N LYS A 105 -2.77 18.71 -4.73
CA LYS A 105 -2.08 19.45 -5.82
C LYS A 105 -0.61 19.71 -5.50
N LYS A 106 -0.29 20.06 -4.25
CA LYS A 106 1.11 20.26 -3.79
C LYS A 106 1.98 19.00 -3.95
N ARG A 107 1.38 17.82 -4.11
CA ARG A 107 2.06 16.51 -4.11
C ARG A 107 1.96 15.79 -5.45
N GLU A 108 1.56 16.49 -6.51
CA GLU A 108 1.40 15.95 -7.88
C GLU A 108 0.49 14.71 -7.93
N MET A 109 -0.43 14.58 -6.97
CA MET A 109 -1.42 13.51 -7.01
C MET A 109 -2.49 13.85 -8.04
N PRO A 110 -2.92 12.89 -8.88
CA PRO A 110 -4.00 13.10 -9.83
C PRO A 110 -5.27 13.56 -9.10
N GLU A 111 -6.11 14.35 -9.79
CA GLU A 111 -7.32 14.98 -9.23
C GLU A 111 -8.21 13.98 -8.49
N LEU A 112 -8.96 14.46 -7.49
CA LEU A 112 -9.92 13.68 -6.73
C LEU A 112 -11.11 13.27 -7.61
N TRP A 113 -11.41 11.98 -7.64
CA TRP A 113 -12.65 11.45 -8.22
C TRP A 113 -13.53 11.10 -7.03
N PHE A 114 -14.60 11.88 -6.81
CA PHE A 114 -15.57 11.67 -5.73
C PHE A 114 -16.59 10.59 -6.09
#